data_AF-A0A368B1K0-F1
#
_entry.id   AF-A0A368B1K0-F1
#
_cell.length_a   1.000
_cell.length_b   1.000
_cell.length_c   1.000
_cell.angle_alpha   90.00
_cell.angle_beta   90.00
_cell.angle_gamma   90.00
#
_symmetry.space_group_name_H-M   'P 1'
#
loop_
_entity.id
_entity.type
_entity.pdbx_description
1 polymer ?
#
loop_
_entity_poly.entity_id
_entity_poly.type
_entity_poly.pdbx_seq_one_letter_code
_entity_poly.pdbx_strand_id
1 'polypeptide(L)'
;MKELEFYMDISPKWWVNSSKDESVIKKYICDQFEYDYYPRVITVGRQQIDLDDEKDFKSQLLDKVRSGEFIYEFLPEDETLKENYTISNGNVSISPDKKLINSRILIKI
;
A
#
# COMPACT_ATOMS: atom_id res chain seq x y z
N MET A 1 -14.42 -12.15 -12.34
CA MET A 1 -13.25 -12.62 -11.56
C MET A 1 -13.51 -12.29 -10.11
N LYS A 2 -12.97 -13.06 -9.15
CA LYS A 2 -12.93 -12.58 -7.77
C LYS A 2 -12.03 -11.35 -7.74
N GLU A 3 -12.42 -10.34 -6.96
CA GLU A 3 -11.62 -9.15 -6.69
C GLU A 3 -10.25 -9.59 -6.14
N LEU A 4 -9.17 -9.14 -6.78
CA LEU A 4 -7.80 -9.40 -6.33
C LEU A 4 -7.31 -8.18 -5.57
N GLU A 5 -6.76 -8.41 -4.38
CA GLU A 5 -6.24 -7.36 -3.52
C GLU A 5 -4.71 -7.40 -3.50
N PHE A 6 -4.11 -6.27 -3.83
CA PHE A 6 -2.67 -6.06 -3.82
C PHE A 6 -2.34 -4.84 -2.96
N TYR A 7 -1.11 -4.78 -2.50
CA TYR A 7 -0.59 -3.69 -1.70
C TYR A 7 0.69 -3.16 -2.34
N MET A 8 0.91 -1.87 -2.20
CA MET A 8 2.17 -1.21 -2.55
C MET A 8 2.58 -0.31 -1.40
N ASP A 9 3.84 -0.38 -1.00
CA ASP A 9 4.36 0.51 0.02
C ASP A 9 4.59 1.89 -0.58
N ILE A 10 4.25 2.93 0.17
CA ILE A 10 4.44 4.30 -0.28
C ILE A 10 4.93 5.17 0.86
N SER A 11 5.66 6.22 0.52
CA SER A 11 6.07 7.21 1.52
C SER A 11 4.86 8.03 1.99
N PRO A 12 4.62 8.15 3.31
CA PRO A 12 3.57 9.03 3.83
C PRO A 12 3.74 10.48 3.34
N LYS A 13 4.99 10.94 3.25
CA LYS A 13 5.33 12.27 2.74
C LYS A 13 4.93 12.44 1.27
N TRP A 14 5.12 11.40 0.45
CA TRP A 14 4.71 11.44 -0.95
C TRP A 14 3.17 11.48 -1.03
N TRP A 15 2.47 10.65 -0.26
CA TRP A 15 1.01 10.64 -0.22
C TRP A 15 0.43 12.02 0.09
N VAL A 16 0.89 12.67 1.17
CA VAL A 16 0.40 13.99 1.59
C VAL A 16 0.55 15.05 0.48
N ASN A 17 1.57 14.94 -0.37
CA ASN A 17 1.79 15.87 -1.47
C ASN A 17 0.99 15.51 -2.73
N SER A 18 0.80 14.22 -3.00
CA SER A 18 0.20 13.71 -4.24
C SER A 18 -1.31 13.43 -4.13
N SER A 19 -1.85 13.25 -2.93
CA SER A 19 -3.23 12.79 -2.70
C SER A 19 -4.32 13.75 -3.19
N LYS A 20 -3.95 14.96 -3.61
CA LYS A 20 -4.84 15.98 -4.13
C LYS A 20 -5.19 15.78 -5.61
N ASP A 21 -4.40 14.99 -6.34
CA ASP A 21 -4.59 14.71 -7.75
C ASP A 21 -4.63 13.19 -8.00
N GLU A 22 -5.82 12.69 -8.29
CA GLU A 22 -6.05 11.28 -8.60
C GLU A 22 -5.23 10.81 -9.81
N SER A 23 -4.98 11.69 -10.80
CA SER A 23 -4.21 11.34 -12.00
C SER A 23 -2.75 11.04 -11.64
N VAL A 24 -2.19 11.77 -10.67
CA VAL A 24 -0.83 11.54 -10.18
C VAL A 24 -0.74 10.20 -9.46
N ILE A 25 -1.74 9.86 -8.64
CA ILE A 25 -1.78 8.59 -7.90
C ILE A 25 -1.93 7.42 -8.86
N LYS A 26 -2.89 7.48 -9.78
CA LYS A 26 -3.11 6.43 -10.78
C LYS A 26 -1.88 6.22 -11.64
N LYS A 27 -1.25 7.30 -12.12
CA LYS A 27 -0.01 7.21 -12.89
C LYS A 27 1.10 6.52 -12.09
N TYR A 28 1.29 6.92 -10.83
CA TYR A 28 2.30 6.31 -9.96
C TYR A 28 2.05 4.82 -9.77
N ILE A 29 0.81 4.41 -9.50
CA ILE A 29 0.43 3.00 -9.39
C ILE A 29 0.77 2.27 -10.69
N CYS A 30 0.32 2.76 -11.85
CA CYS A 30 0.62 2.13 -13.14
C CYS A 30 2.12 1.98 -13.41
N ASP A 31 2.92 2.98 -13.04
CA ASP A 31 4.35 3.00 -13.30
C ASP A 31 5.13 2.06 -12.36
N GLN A 32 4.67 1.89 -11.11
CA GLN A 32 5.41 1.17 -10.07
C GLN A 32 4.87 -0.24 -9.78
N PHE A 33 3.59 -0.52 -10.09
CA PHE A 33 2.92 -1.75 -9.68
C PHE A 33 3.75 -3.00 -10.01
N GLU A 34 4.16 -3.16 -11.27
CA GLU A 34 4.95 -4.31 -11.75
C GLU A 34 6.09 -4.73 -10.82
N TYR A 35 6.77 -3.75 -10.24
CA TYR A 35 7.96 -3.94 -9.42
C TYR A 35 7.67 -4.01 -7.92
N ASP A 36 6.62 -3.34 -7.44
CA ASP A 36 6.45 -3.04 -6.00
C ASP A 36 5.12 -3.53 -5.39
N TYR A 37 4.39 -4.42 -6.07
CA TYR A 37 3.17 -5.03 -5.51
C TYR A 37 3.48 -6.25 -4.63
N TYR A 38 2.59 -6.50 -3.66
CA TYR A 38 2.49 -7.76 -2.92
C TYR A 38 1.02 -8.10 -2.60
N PRO A 39 0.66 -9.37 -2.42
CA PRO A 39 1.51 -10.57 -2.46
C PRO A 39 1.87 -11.01 -3.89
N ARG A 40 3.00 -11.74 -4.05
CA ARG A 40 3.40 -12.38 -5.32
C ARG A 40 2.66 -13.70 -5.56
N VAL A 41 2.22 -14.38 -4.50
CA VAL A 41 1.42 -15.59 -4.58
C VAL A 41 -0.01 -15.25 -4.20
N ILE A 42 -0.95 -15.46 -5.13
CA ILE A 42 -2.38 -15.16 -4.94
C ILE A 42 -3.20 -16.45 -4.94
N THR A 43 -4.35 -16.42 -4.27
CA THR A 43 -5.28 -17.55 -4.27
C THR A 43 -6.49 -17.23 -5.14
N VAL A 44 -6.63 -17.94 -6.27
CA VAL A 44 -7.77 -17.82 -7.17
C VAL A 44 -8.60 -19.11 -7.08
N GLY A 45 -9.78 -19.01 -6.47
CA GLY A 45 -10.65 -20.17 -6.26
C GLY A 45 -10.06 -21.17 -5.26
N ARG A 46 -9.60 -22.32 -5.75
CA ARG A 46 -8.90 -23.35 -4.96
C ARG A 46 -7.41 -23.49 -5.34
N GLN A 47 -6.94 -22.65 -6.25
CA GLN A 47 -5.59 -22.68 -6.78
C GLN A 47 -4.77 -21.53 -6.19
N GLN A 48 -3.51 -21.80 -5.89
CA GLN A 48 -2.50 -20.77 -5.66
C GLN A 48 -1.76 -20.54 -6.96
N ILE A 49 -1.57 -19.28 -7.32
CA ILE A 49 -0.85 -18.84 -8.51
C ILE A 49 0.33 -18.01 -8.01
N ASP A 50 1.53 -18.41 -8.36
CA ASP A 50 2.72 -17.59 -8.21
C ASP A 50 2.85 -16.69 -9.44
N LEU A 51 2.78 -15.38 -9.22
CA LEU A 51 2.83 -14.39 -10.30
C LEU A 51 4.22 -14.25 -10.90
N ASP A 52 5.28 -14.67 -10.23
CA ASP A 52 6.62 -14.66 -10.80
C ASP A 52 6.87 -15.86 -11.74
N ASP A 53 6.17 -16.98 -11.50
CA ASP A 53 6.19 -18.15 -12.38
C ASP A 53 5.16 -18.05 -13.53
N GLU A 54 3.93 -17.62 -13.24
CA GLU A 54 2.81 -17.60 -14.18
C GLU A 54 2.73 -16.28 -14.99
N LYS A 55 3.58 -16.18 -16.02
CA LYS A 55 3.77 -14.96 -16.83
C LYS A 55 2.52 -14.50 -17.59
N ASP A 56 1.68 -15.43 -18.05
CA ASP A 56 0.48 -15.09 -18.82
C ASP A 56 -0.55 -14.39 -17.92
N PHE A 57 -0.75 -14.92 -16.71
CA PHE A 57 -1.64 -14.30 -15.73
C PHE A 57 -1.09 -12.94 -15.27
N LYS A 58 0.21 -12.85 -14.98
CA LYS A 58 0.86 -11.58 -14.61
C LYS A 58 0.69 -10.53 -15.70
N SER A 59 0.84 -10.90 -16.97
CA SER A 59 0.67 -9.96 -18.09
C SER A 59 -0.76 -9.41 -18.17
N GLN A 60 -1.78 -10.27 -18.04
CA GLN A 60 -3.18 -9.85 -18.01
C GLN A 60 -3.49 -8.92 -16.82
N LEU A 61 -2.89 -9.20 -15.67
CA LEU A 61 -3.00 -8.35 -14.48
C LEU A 61 -2.39 -6.96 -14.73
N LEU A 62 -1.19 -6.90 -15.29
CA LEU A 62 -0.51 -5.63 -15.62
C LEU A 62 -1.29 -4.82 -16.66
N ASP A 63 -1.89 -5.47 -17.65
CA ASP A 63 -2.70 -4.80 -18.65
C ASP A 63 -3.94 -4.13 -18.04
N LYS A 64 -4.60 -4.78 -17.07
CA LYS A 64 -5.71 -4.17 -16.31
C LYS A 64 -5.29 -2.96 -15.47
N VAL A 65 -4.13 -3.05 -14.83
CA VAL A 65 -3.61 -1.91 -14.07
C VAL A 65 -3.30 -0.76 -15.01
N ARG A 66 -2.65 -1.04 -16.15
CA ARG A 66 -2.31 -0.04 -17.17
C ARG A 66 -3.52 0.57 -17.87
N SER A 67 -4.63 -0.17 -18.01
CA SER A 67 -5.89 0.38 -18.51
C SER A 67 -6.60 1.29 -17.49
N GLY A 68 -6.14 1.32 -16.24
CA GLY A 68 -6.75 2.09 -15.16
C GLY A 68 -7.98 1.42 -14.55
N GLU A 69 -8.22 0.14 -14.86
CA GLU A 69 -9.33 -0.67 -14.35
C GLU A 69 -9.01 -1.22 -12.95
N PHE A 70 -8.81 -0.32 -11.98
CA PHE A 70 -8.59 -0.67 -10.58
C PHE A 70 -9.15 0.39 -9.64
N ILE A 71 -9.44 -0.02 -8.41
CA ILE A 71 -9.76 0.88 -7.29
C ILE A 71 -8.55 0.89 -6.36
N TYR A 72 -8.28 2.02 -5.72
CA TYR A 72 -7.22 2.11 -4.72
C TYR A 72 -7.71 2.77 -3.43
N GLU A 73 -7.12 2.36 -2.32
CA GLU A 73 -7.39 2.90 -0.99
C GLU A 73 -6.07 3.11 -0.23
N PHE A 74 -5.94 4.25 0.43
CA PHE A 74 -4.77 4.55 1.26
C PHE A 74 -4.93 3.98 2.66
N LEU A 75 -3.94 3.23 3.09
CA LEU A 75 -3.87 2.62 4.41
C LEU A 75 -2.69 3.23 5.17
N PRO A 76 -2.94 4.22 6.05
CA PRO A 76 -1.92 4.72 6.96
C PRO A 76 -1.60 3.64 8.00
N GLU A 77 -0.33 3.31 8.16
CA GLU A 77 0.12 2.55 9.32
C GLU A 77 0.61 3.53 10.39
N ASP A 78 -0.25 3.77 11.38
CA ASP A 78 0.15 4.41 12.62
C ASP A 78 1.00 3.40 13.42
N GLU A 79 2.32 3.43 13.25
CA GLU A 79 3.21 2.77 14.21
C GLU A 79 3.24 3.65 15.47
N THR A 80 2.65 3.15 16.55
CA THR A 80 2.69 3.84 17.84
C THR A 80 4.12 3.71 18.37
N LEU A 81 4.94 4.76 18.20
CA LEU A 81 6.26 4.81 18.84
C LEU A 81 6.07 4.64 20.34
N LYS A 82 6.81 3.68 20.92
CA LYS A 82 6.85 3.43 22.36
C LYS A 82 6.91 4.75 23.11
N GLU A 83 5.95 4.90 24.02
CA GLU A 83 5.73 6.01 24.95
C GLU A 83 6.99 6.85 25.22
N ASN A 84 7.05 8.04 24.60
CA ASN A 84 7.95 9.08 25.09
C ASN A 84 7.35 9.59 26.41
N TYR A 85 7.96 9.22 27.53
CA TYR A 85 7.61 9.80 28.83
C TYR A 85 8.59 10.91 29.18
N THR A 86 8.07 12.04 29.65
CA THR A 86 8.87 13.14 30.20
C THR A 86 8.66 13.18 31.70
N ILE A 87 9.74 13.16 32.49
CA ILE A 87 9.69 13.35 33.93
C ILE A 87 10.02 14.82 34.22
N SER A 88 9.10 15.55 34.83
CA SER A 88 9.34 16.90 35.33
C SER A 88 8.71 17.07 36.72
N ASN A 89 9.49 17.58 37.68
CA ASN A 89 9.06 17.77 39.08
C ASN A 89 8.38 16.55 39.73
N GLY A 90 8.86 15.33 39.45
CA GLY A 90 8.31 14.10 40.00
C GLY A 90 7.02 13.60 39.33
N ASN A 91 6.50 14.33 38.32
CA ASN A 91 5.36 13.89 37.52
C ASN A 91 5.85 13.25 36.22
N VAL A 92 5.26 12.09 35.89
CA VAL A 92 5.49 11.39 34.62
C VAL A 92 4.39 11.80 33.65
N SER A 93 4.74 12.48 32.57
CA SER A 93 3.83 12.77 31.46
C SER A 93 4.11 11.82 30.31
N ILE A 94 3.13 10.99 29.94
CA ILE A 94 3.21 10.10 28.78
C ILE A 94 2.62 10.86 27.59
N SER A 95 3.46 11.21 26.62
CA SER A 95 3.04 11.85 25.37
C SER A 95 3.35 10.92 24.21
N PRO A 96 2.40 10.08 23.78
CA PRO A 96 2.61 9.21 22.63
C PRO A 96 2.68 10.06 21.36
N ASP A 97 3.88 10.23 20.81
CA ASP A 97 4.07 10.86 19.51
C ASP A 97 3.59 9.91 18.42
N LYS A 98 2.41 10.18 17.84
CA LYS A 98 1.97 9.50 16.61
C LYS A 98 2.82 10.02 15.44
N LYS A 99 3.76 9.22 14.96
CA LYS A 99 4.40 9.44 13.67
C LYS A 99 3.83 8.42 12.69
N LEU A 100 3.33 8.90 11.55
CA LEU A 100 3.08 8.05 10.38
C LEU A 100 4.44 7.56 9.89
N ILE A 101 4.75 6.31 10.18
CA ILE A 101 6.06 5.71 9.87
C ILE A 101 5.98 4.93 8.58
N ASN A 102 4.89 4.17 8.37
CA ASN A 102 4.64 3.41 7.16
C ASN A 102 3.30 3.80 6.55
N SER A 103 3.17 3.64 5.24
CA SER A 103 1.89 3.72 4.57
C SER A 103 1.89 2.83 3.34
N ARG A 104 0.73 2.26 3.04
CA ARG A 104 0.55 1.42 1.86
C ARG A 104 -0.70 1.83 1.10
N ILE A 105 -0.74 1.51 -0.18
CA ILE A 105 -1.94 1.61 -1.01
C ILE A 105 -2.47 0.19 -1.22
N LEU A 106 -3.73 -0.06 -0.87
CA LEU A 106 -4.48 -1.21 -1.31
C LEU A 106 -5.00 -0.97 -2.72
N ILE A 107 -4.82 -1.94 -3.61
CA ILE A 107 -5.22 -1.91 -5.01
C ILE A 107 -6.14 -3.11 -5.25
N LYS A 108 -7.31 -2.86 -5.84
CA LYS A 108 -8.35 -3.85 -6.11
C LYS A 108 -8.61 -3.96 -7.62
N ILE A 109 -8.50 -5.17 -8.17
CA ILE A 109 -8.55 -5.49 -9.62
C ILE A 109 -9.52 -6.64 -9.92
#